data_AF-X1CXG6-F1
#
_entry.id   AF-X1CXG6-F1
#
_cell.length_a   1.000
_cell.length_b   1.000
_cell.length_c   1.000
_cell.angle_alpha   90.00
_cell.angle_beta   90.00
_cell.angle_gamma   90.00
#
_symmetry.space_group_name_H-M   'P 1'
#
loop_
_entity.id
_entity.type
_entity.pdbx_description
1 polymer ?
#
loop_
_entity_poly.entity_id
_entity_poly.type
_entity_poly.pdbx_seq_one_letter_code
_entity_poly.pdbx_strand_id
1 'polypeptide(L)'
;AAFAANTITATEIAGNTITAAQIAAVTITAAEIVAGTITGAQITGAALSAIYADLGTITAGNITLNASGFIRTSGKDNYADTTAGIFFGYDTDAYKLNLGSATEYIKWDGSNVSISSAQANAITIKSGGDIQLESGGDINFVGSSYTTAINANATGSEFQIIPDTDNAVLLQLGARVGNRFQQIYSAAYSDIHLEVDDGTDFSGMTVDLDGSAQRISMIFRDGMALSKALRAVSQTGTSQYF
;
A
#
# COMPACT_ATOMS: atom_id res chain seq x y z
N ALA A 1 -12.61 71.05 -44.26
CA ALA A 1 -13.61 71.30 -43.21
C ALA A 1 -13.14 70.62 -41.94
N ALA A 2 -13.12 71.31 -40.80
CA ALA A 2 -12.81 70.69 -39.52
C ALA A 2 -14.08 70.00 -39.00
N PHE A 3 -13.99 68.73 -38.62
CA PHE A 3 -15.07 68.06 -37.91
C PHE A 3 -15.12 68.59 -36.47
N ALA A 4 -16.32 68.82 -35.95
CA ALA A 4 -16.46 69.13 -34.52
C ALA A 4 -16.06 67.89 -33.68
N ALA A 5 -15.51 68.12 -32.49
CA ALA A 5 -15.13 67.04 -31.59
C ALA A 5 -16.34 66.13 -31.28
N ASN A 6 -16.11 64.83 -31.12
CA ASN A 6 -17.13 63.81 -30.81
C ASN A 6 -18.30 63.70 -31.81
N THR A 7 -18.15 64.21 -33.04
CA THR A 7 -19.24 64.17 -34.04
C THR A 7 -19.19 62.90 -34.91
N ILE A 8 -18.08 62.17 -34.92
CA ILE A 8 -17.96 60.91 -35.66
C ILE A 8 -18.60 59.79 -34.84
N THR A 9 -19.67 59.19 -35.35
CA THR A 9 -20.31 57.99 -34.79
C THR A 9 -19.91 56.75 -35.61
N ALA A 10 -20.41 55.57 -35.23
CA ALA A 10 -20.15 54.34 -35.98
C ALA A 10 -20.68 54.38 -37.43
N THR A 11 -21.71 55.18 -37.72
CA THR A 11 -22.35 55.25 -39.04
C THR A 11 -21.47 55.94 -40.09
N GLU A 12 -20.64 56.89 -39.66
CA GLU A 12 -19.72 57.61 -40.54
C GLU A 12 -18.44 56.81 -40.84
N ILE A 13 -18.22 55.68 -40.17
CA ILE A 13 -17.04 54.83 -40.34
C ILE A 13 -17.40 53.65 -41.23
N ALA A 14 -16.87 53.62 -42.46
CA ALA A 14 -17.02 52.47 -43.33
C ALA A 14 -16.39 51.22 -42.68
N GLY A 15 -17.02 50.05 -42.86
CA GLY A 15 -16.53 48.78 -42.32
C GLY A 15 -15.07 48.50 -42.72
N ASN A 16 -14.30 47.91 -41.80
CA ASN A 16 -12.86 47.61 -41.96
C ASN A 16 -11.94 48.82 -42.14
N THR A 17 -12.42 50.06 -41.98
CA THR A 17 -11.57 51.27 -42.03
C THR A 17 -10.55 51.29 -40.89
N ILE A 18 -10.93 50.78 -39.71
CA ILE A 18 -10.04 50.67 -38.56
C ILE A 18 -9.38 49.29 -38.58
N THR A 19 -8.07 49.25 -38.80
CA THR A 19 -7.25 48.04 -38.70
C THR A 19 -6.49 48.04 -37.37
N ALA A 20 -5.78 46.94 -37.07
CA ALA A 20 -4.96 46.85 -35.86
C ALA A 20 -3.92 47.98 -35.74
N ALA A 21 -3.41 48.50 -36.86
CA ALA A 21 -2.40 49.57 -36.86
C ALA A 21 -2.93 50.91 -36.34
N GLN A 22 -4.25 51.16 -36.40
CA GLN A 22 -4.86 52.37 -35.87
C GLN A 22 -5.25 52.25 -34.39
N ILE A 23 -5.16 51.06 -33.80
CA ILE A 23 -5.52 50.82 -32.40
C ILE A 23 -4.26 50.90 -31.55
N ALA A 24 -4.14 51.95 -30.75
CA ALA A 24 -3.02 52.06 -29.80
C ALA A 24 -3.08 50.91 -28.78
N ALA A 25 -1.91 50.47 -28.29
CA ALA A 25 -1.84 49.43 -27.28
C ALA A 25 -2.70 49.79 -26.04
N VAL A 26 -3.35 48.79 -25.45
CA VAL A 26 -4.21 48.93 -24.24
C VAL A 26 -5.50 49.75 -24.47
N THR A 27 -5.81 50.17 -25.70
CA THR A 27 -7.06 50.91 -26.00
C THR A 27 -8.31 50.06 -25.79
N ILE A 28 -8.24 48.75 -26.10
CA ILE A 28 -9.35 47.82 -25.89
C ILE A 28 -9.20 47.22 -24.49
N THR A 29 -10.11 47.55 -23.58
CA THR A 29 -10.18 46.98 -22.24
C THR A 29 -11.18 45.82 -22.22
N ALA A 30 -11.33 45.17 -21.07
CA ALA A 30 -12.30 44.09 -20.91
C ALA A 30 -13.75 44.56 -21.10
N ALA A 31 -14.06 45.84 -20.85
CA ALA A 31 -15.42 46.37 -20.99
C ALA A 31 -15.88 46.43 -22.46
N GLU A 32 -14.94 46.58 -23.40
CA GLU A 32 -15.24 46.61 -24.84
C GLU A 32 -15.36 45.20 -25.45
N ILE A 33 -15.05 44.14 -24.71
CA ILE A 33 -15.08 42.75 -25.19
C ILE A 33 -16.33 42.05 -24.65
N VAL A 34 -17.28 41.78 -25.54
CA VAL A 34 -18.48 41.00 -25.20
C VAL A 34 -18.09 39.57 -24.82
N ALA A 35 -18.77 39.01 -23.82
CA ALA A 35 -18.54 37.63 -23.38
C ALA A 35 -18.70 36.63 -24.55
N GLY A 36 -17.75 35.71 -24.70
CA GLY A 36 -17.72 34.73 -25.78
C GLY A 36 -17.13 35.22 -27.10
N THR A 37 -16.76 36.49 -27.25
CA THR A 37 -16.09 37.00 -28.46
C THR A 37 -14.71 36.37 -28.68
N ILE A 38 -13.94 36.17 -27.60
CA ILE A 38 -12.66 35.45 -27.64
C ILE A 38 -12.91 34.00 -27.21
N THR A 39 -12.73 33.07 -28.14
CA THR A 39 -12.84 31.62 -27.89
C THR A 39 -11.46 30.96 -27.94
N GLY A 40 -11.38 29.66 -27.62
CA GLY A 40 -10.15 28.89 -27.76
C GLY A 40 -9.53 28.93 -29.16
N ALA A 41 -10.34 29.14 -30.21
CA ALA A 41 -9.83 29.26 -31.59
C ALA A 41 -8.98 30.52 -31.83
N GLN A 42 -9.22 31.60 -31.07
CA GLN A 42 -8.45 32.83 -31.16
C GLN A 42 -7.22 32.82 -30.24
N ILE A 43 -7.19 31.95 -29.22
CA ILE A 43 -6.06 31.78 -28.32
C ILE A 43 -5.09 30.76 -28.94
N THR A 44 -4.24 31.23 -29.85
CA THR A 44 -3.22 30.41 -30.51
C THR A 44 -1.84 30.74 -29.92
N GLY A 45 -1.08 29.72 -29.54
CA GLY A 45 0.26 29.88 -28.97
C GLY A 45 0.74 28.63 -28.22
N ALA A 46 2.05 28.38 -28.24
CA ALA A 46 2.65 27.20 -27.59
C ALA A 46 2.80 27.36 -26.06
N ALA A 47 2.74 28.58 -25.53
CA ALA A 47 2.94 28.86 -24.12
C ALA A 47 1.99 29.96 -23.64
N LEU A 48 1.20 29.65 -22.61
CA LEU A 48 0.38 30.59 -21.85
C LEU A 48 0.91 30.57 -20.41
N SER A 49 1.78 31.52 -20.06
CA SER A 49 2.57 31.47 -18.81
C SER A 49 1.80 31.86 -17.54
N ALA A 50 0.60 32.44 -17.66
CA ALA A 50 -0.20 32.87 -16.53
C ALA A 50 -1.69 32.89 -16.90
N ILE A 51 -2.35 31.72 -16.80
CA ILE A 51 -3.81 31.63 -16.91
C ILE A 51 -4.37 31.62 -15.50
N TYR A 52 -5.10 32.68 -15.12
CA TYR A 52 -6.06 32.64 -14.01
C TYR A 52 -7.43 32.33 -14.60
N ALA A 53 -7.79 31.05 -14.72
CA ALA A 53 -9.08 30.63 -15.25
C ALA A 53 -9.61 29.40 -14.51
N ASP A 54 -10.93 29.30 -14.43
CA ASP A 54 -11.61 28.02 -14.21
C ASP A 54 -11.56 27.26 -15.54
N LEU A 55 -10.74 26.21 -15.59
CA LEU A 55 -10.55 25.40 -16.78
C LEU A 55 -11.69 24.37 -16.97
N GLY A 56 -12.58 24.21 -15.99
CA GLY A 56 -13.61 23.18 -16.00
C GLY A 56 -13.03 21.78 -16.27
N THR A 57 -13.62 21.07 -17.23
CA THR A 57 -13.08 19.78 -17.71
C THR A 57 -11.84 20.01 -18.58
N ILE A 58 -10.73 19.40 -18.19
CA ILE A 58 -9.46 19.50 -18.92
C ILE A 58 -9.34 18.31 -19.88
N THR A 59 -9.29 18.59 -21.19
CA THR A 59 -8.89 17.62 -22.22
C THR A 59 -7.53 18.03 -22.79
N ALA A 60 -6.45 17.38 -22.35
CA ALA A 60 -5.09 17.70 -22.72
C ALA A 60 -4.35 16.47 -23.28
N GLY A 61 -3.36 16.68 -24.15
CA GLY A 61 -2.49 15.59 -24.61
C GLY A 61 -1.63 15.04 -23.47
N ASN A 62 -0.87 15.92 -22.81
CA ASN A 62 -0.10 15.58 -21.61
C ASN A 62 -0.24 16.70 -20.55
N ILE A 63 -0.15 16.33 -19.27
CA ILE A 63 -0.05 17.27 -18.15
C ILE A 63 1.28 16.99 -17.45
N THR A 64 2.17 17.98 -17.42
CA THR A 64 3.47 17.91 -16.72
C THR A 64 3.50 18.93 -15.61
N LEU A 65 3.80 18.50 -14.39
CA LEU A 65 3.99 19.39 -13.24
C LEU A 65 5.47 19.76 -13.14
N ASN A 66 5.76 21.02 -12.82
CA ASN A 66 7.10 21.48 -12.48
C ASN A 66 7.35 21.36 -10.96
N ALA A 67 8.52 21.81 -10.48
CA ALA A 67 8.89 21.80 -9.06
C ALA A 67 8.05 22.75 -8.17
N SER A 68 7.00 23.38 -8.70
CA SER A 68 6.01 24.15 -7.95
C SER A 68 4.57 23.71 -8.28
N GLY A 69 4.42 22.66 -9.10
CA GLY A 69 3.14 22.20 -9.62
C GLY A 69 2.51 21.15 -8.73
N PHE A 70 1.19 21.26 -8.57
CA PHE A 70 0.36 20.32 -7.82
C PHE A 70 -1.05 20.21 -8.43
N ILE A 71 -1.68 19.07 -8.18
CA ILE A 71 -3.11 18.83 -8.34
C ILE A 71 -3.63 18.50 -6.93
N ARG A 72 -4.48 19.37 -6.38
CA ARG A 72 -4.93 19.23 -4.99
C ARG A 72 -6.37 19.68 -4.77
N THR A 73 -7.00 19.11 -3.76
CA THR A 73 -8.27 19.60 -3.23
C THR A 73 -8.05 20.84 -2.37
N SER A 74 -9.10 21.66 -2.22
CA SER A 74 -9.08 22.82 -1.33
C SER A 74 -8.71 22.41 0.10
N GLY A 75 -7.83 23.18 0.75
CA GLY A 75 -7.37 22.97 2.14
C GLY A 75 -6.37 21.83 2.36
N LYS A 76 -5.99 21.09 1.32
CA LYS A 76 -4.86 20.15 1.34
C LYS A 76 -3.70 20.77 0.56
N ASP A 77 -3.10 21.81 1.15
CA ASP A 77 -2.14 22.71 0.53
C ASP A 77 -0.77 22.09 0.24
N ASN A 78 -0.37 21.10 1.03
CA ASN A 78 0.88 20.39 0.89
C ASN A 78 0.72 18.89 1.18
N TYR A 79 1.81 18.12 1.01
CA TYR A 79 1.82 16.68 1.26
C TYR A 79 1.52 16.33 2.74
N ALA A 80 2.00 17.12 3.69
CA ALA A 80 1.87 16.84 5.12
C ALA A 80 0.50 17.24 5.70
N ASP A 81 -0.33 17.97 4.95
CA ASP A 81 -1.64 18.41 5.44
C ASP A 81 -2.54 17.25 5.83
N THR A 82 -3.23 17.45 6.95
CA THR A 82 -4.13 16.47 7.58
C THR A 82 -5.55 16.53 7.04
N THR A 83 -5.89 17.57 6.27
CA THR A 83 -7.20 17.75 5.64
C THR A 83 -7.51 16.56 4.73
N ALA A 84 -8.70 15.99 4.88
CA ALA A 84 -9.16 14.91 4.01
C ALA A 84 -9.23 15.39 2.55
N GLY A 85 -8.53 14.71 1.65
CA GLY A 85 -8.51 15.11 0.26
C GLY A 85 -7.39 14.48 -0.56
N ILE A 86 -7.06 15.14 -1.68
CA ILE A 86 -6.05 14.68 -2.65
C ILE A 86 -4.95 15.72 -2.74
N PHE A 87 -3.70 15.27 -2.70
CA PHE A 87 -2.53 16.04 -3.08
C PHE A 87 -1.67 15.19 -4.01
N PHE A 88 -1.32 15.71 -5.17
CA PHE A 88 -0.37 15.11 -6.10
C PHE A 88 0.50 16.22 -6.70
N GLY A 89 1.76 16.32 -6.29
CA GLY A 89 2.60 17.45 -6.71
C GLY A 89 4.00 17.43 -6.10
N TYR A 90 4.80 18.42 -6.46
CA TYR A 90 6.11 18.63 -5.83
C TYR A 90 5.91 19.21 -4.42
N ASP A 91 6.54 18.59 -3.43
CA ASP A 91 6.53 19.07 -2.05
C ASP A 91 7.93 18.94 -1.44
N THR A 92 8.54 20.09 -1.15
CA THR A 92 9.88 20.28 -0.57
C THR A 92 11.05 19.73 -1.40
N ASP A 93 11.07 18.43 -1.68
CA ASP A 93 12.23 17.69 -2.18
C ASP A 93 11.91 16.69 -3.30
N ALA A 94 10.67 16.20 -3.35
CA ALA A 94 10.23 15.21 -4.33
C ALA A 94 8.79 15.46 -4.78
N TYR A 95 8.41 14.81 -5.88
CA TYR A 95 6.99 14.62 -6.18
C TYR A 95 6.40 13.63 -5.18
N LYS A 96 5.21 13.92 -4.66
CA LYS A 96 4.54 13.12 -3.63
C LYS A 96 3.06 12.96 -3.96
N LEU A 97 2.46 11.91 -3.39
CA LEU A 97 1.03 11.64 -3.46
C LEU A 97 0.48 11.48 -2.04
N ASN A 98 -0.63 12.13 -1.73
CA ASN A 98 -1.37 11.92 -0.48
C ASN A 98 -2.87 11.91 -0.77
N LEU A 99 -3.46 10.72 -0.66
CA LEU A 99 -4.89 10.47 -0.77
C LEU A 99 -5.42 10.17 0.64
N GLY A 100 -6.30 11.02 1.18
CA GLY A 100 -6.91 10.79 2.49
C GLY A 100 -6.63 11.90 3.52
N SER A 101 -6.56 11.54 4.80
CA SER A 101 -6.44 12.44 5.96
C SER A 101 -5.17 12.16 6.77
N ALA A 102 -5.13 12.63 8.03
CA ALA A 102 -4.06 12.29 8.97
C ALA A 102 -3.97 10.78 9.28
N THR A 103 -5.11 10.09 9.44
CA THR A 103 -5.17 8.72 9.97
C THR A 103 -5.62 7.69 8.95
N GLU A 104 -6.30 8.11 7.89
CA GLU A 104 -6.82 7.25 6.83
C GLU A 104 -6.26 7.71 5.49
N TYR A 105 -5.30 6.98 4.93
CA TYR A 105 -4.60 7.43 3.73
C TYR A 105 -3.92 6.33 2.91
N ILE A 106 -3.61 6.68 1.66
CA ILE A 106 -2.55 6.09 0.84
C ILE A 106 -1.60 7.23 0.46
N LYS A 107 -0.30 7.07 0.76
CA LYS A 107 0.72 8.09 0.52
C LYS A 107 1.93 7.51 -0.20
N TRP A 108 2.53 8.30 -1.08
CA TRP A 108 3.88 8.13 -1.59
C TRP A 108 4.69 9.37 -1.23
N ASP A 109 5.79 9.20 -0.51
CA ASP A 109 6.62 10.30 0.01
C ASP A 109 7.79 10.68 -0.91
N GLY A 110 7.90 10.05 -2.09
CA GLY A 110 9.05 10.14 -2.99
C GLY A 110 9.93 8.88 -2.97
N SER A 111 9.82 8.06 -1.93
CA SER A 111 10.58 6.81 -1.75
C SER A 111 9.68 5.63 -1.36
N ASN A 112 8.82 5.81 -0.36
CA ASN A 112 8.01 4.77 0.26
C ASN A 112 6.54 4.96 -0.07
N VAL A 113 5.81 3.85 -0.16
CA VAL A 113 4.35 3.83 -0.14
C VAL A 113 3.89 3.46 1.26
N SER A 114 2.97 4.23 1.83
CA SER A 114 2.34 3.94 3.12
C SER A 114 0.83 3.94 2.99
N ILE A 115 0.19 2.96 3.63
CA ILE A 115 -1.27 2.83 3.69
C ILE A 115 -1.64 2.78 5.17
N SER A 116 -2.57 3.64 5.57
CA SER A 116 -3.07 3.69 6.94
C SER A 116 -4.59 3.71 6.93
N SER A 117 -5.17 3.00 7.89
CA SER A 117 -6.60 3.06 8.18
C SER A 117 -6.81 3.02 9.69
N ALA A 118 -7.71 3.87 10.18
CA ALA A 118 -8.18 3.77 11.56
C ALA A 118 -9.22 2.64 11.74
N GLN A 119 -9.68 2.04 10.63
CA GLN A 119 -10.65 0.95 10.62
C GLN A 119 -9.96 -0.42 10.57
N ALA A 120 -10.69 -1.46 10.96
CA ALA A 120 -10.16 -2.82 11.13
C ALA A 120 -9.41 -3.40 9.90
N ASN A 121 -9.78 -2.98 8.68
CA ASN A 121 -9.23 -3.55 7.45
C ASN A 121 -8.63 -2.44 6.57
N ALA A 122 -7.32 -2.17 6.71
CA ALA A 122 -6.61 -1.21 5.86
C ALA A 122 -6.43 -1.73 4.42
N ILE A 123 -6.18 -3.03 4.26
CA ILE A 123 -5.97 -3.69 2.95
C ILE A 123 -6.80 -4.97 2.95
N THR A 124 -7.67 -5.15 1.94
CA THR A 124 -8.45 -6.38 1.74
C THR A 124 -8.06 -7.01 0.41
N ILE A 125 -7.64 -8.27 0.44
CA ILE A 125 -7.27 -9.05 -0.74
C ILE A 125 -8.25 -10.21 -0.86
N LYS A 126 -8.88 -10.35 -2.03
CA LYS A 126 -9.99 -11.27 -2.27
C LYS A 126 -9.66 -12.23 -3.42
N SER A 127 -10.37 -13.36 -3.49
CA SER A 127 -10.45 -14.32 -4.61
C SER A 127 -9.22 -14.38 -5.53
N GLY A 128 -8.15 -15.06 -5.10
CA GLY A 128 -6.94 -15.28 -5.91
C GLY A 128 -6.01 -14.07 -6.02
N GLY A 129 -6.21 -13.04 -5.19
CA GLY A 129 -5.24 -11.96 -5.03
C GLY A 129 -4.08 -12.40 -4.14
N ASP A 130 -2.86 -12.09 -4.56
CA ASP A 130 -1.63 -12.43 -3.84
C ASP A 130 -0.94 -11.17 -3.31
N ILE A 131 -0.18 -11.32 -2.22
CA ILE A 131 0.88 -10.38 -1.84
C ILE A 131 2.21 -11.03 -2.21
N GLN A 132 2.78 -10.65 -3.34
CA GLN A 132 4.11 -11.09 -3.73
C GLN A 132 5.18 -10.26 -3.02
N LEU A 133 6.14 -10.94 -2.40
CA LEU A 133 7.31 -10.33 -1.76
C LEU A 133 8.56 -10.76 -2.54
N GLU A 134 9.37 -9.81 -2.98
CA GLU A 134 10.66 -10.09 -3.61
C GLU A 134 11.74 -10.45 -2.57
N SER A 135 12.95 -10.82 -3.01
CA SER A 135 14.05 -11.17 -2.10
C SER A 135 14.29 -10.10 -1.03
N GLY A 136 14.13 -10.45 0.24
CA GLY A 136 14.26 -9.54 1.39
C GLY A 136 12.98 -8.76 1.74
N GLY A 137 11.86 -9.01 1.06
CA GLY A 137 10.54 -8.49 1.44
C GLY A 137 9.89 -9.33 2.53
N ASP A 138 9.44 -8.65 3.59
CA ASP A 138 8.77 -9.28 4.74
C ASP A 138 7.35 -8.74 4.90
N ILE A 139 6.40 -9.61 5.29
CA ILE A 139 5.10 -9.17 5.84
C ILE A 139 5.25 -9.15 7.36
N ASN A 140 5.40 -7.95 7.91
CA ASN A 140 5.54 -7.76 9.35
C ASN A 140 4.18 -7.41 9.98
N PHE A 141 3.69 -8.27 10.88
CA PHE A 141 2.48 -8.01 11.67
C PHE A 141 2.91 -7.37 13.00
N VAL A 142 2.85 -6.05 13.12
CA VAL A 142 3.26 -5.33 14.34
C VAL A 142 2.03 -4.71 15.00
N GLY A 143 1.77 -5.05 16.26
CA GLY A 143 0.74 -4.41 17.10
C GLY A 143 1.37 -3.67 18.28
N SER A 144 0.89 -2.47 18.62
CA SER A 144 1.39 -1.68 19.75
C SER A 144 1.05 -2.29 21.13
N SER A 145 0.09 -3.23 21.19
CA SER A 145 -0.26 -4.02 22.39
C SER A 145 -0.64 -5.50 22.07
N TYR A 146 -0.15 -6.05 20.94
CA TYR A 146 -0.41 -7.36 20.27
C TYR A 146 -1.82 -7.54 19.66
N THR A 147 -1.98 -8.02 18.42
CA THR A 147 -1.92 -9.44 18.02
C THR A 147 -1.29 -9.70 16.63
N THR A 148 -0.57 -10.82 16.51
CA THR A 148 -0.20 -11.44 15.22
C THR A 148 -1.00 -12.74 15.06
N ALA A 149 -2.00 -12.74 14.19
CA ALA A 149 -2.74 -13.95 13.85
C ALA A 149 -2.89 -14.05 12.34
N ILE A 150 -2.45 -15.16 11.77
CA ILE A 150 -2.88 -15.60 10.45
C ILE A 150 -4.09 -16.51 10.72
N ASN A 151 -5.24 -16.13 10.16
CA ASN A 151 -6.56 -16.78 10.21
C ASN A 151 -7.25 -16.97 11.58
N ALA A 152 -7.53 -15.89 12.33
CA ALA A 152 -8.40 -15.97 13.51
C ALA A 152 -9.88 -16.25 13.13
N ASN A 153 -10.36 -17.47 13.36
CA ASN A 153 -11.80 -17.78 13.46
C ASN A 153 -12.20 -17.95 14.95
N ALA A 154 -13.49 -18.13 15.24
CA ALA A 154 -13.99 -18.31 16.62
C ALA A 154 -13.39 -19.54 17.37
N THR A 155 -12.57 -20.34 16.68
CA THR A 155 -11.93 -21.57 17.14
C THR A 155 -10.38 -21.50 17.15
N GLY A 156 -9.73 -20.43 16.68
CA GLY A 156 -8.26 -20.28 16.73
C GLY A 156 -7.64 -19.52 15.55
N SER A 157 -6.33 -19.25 15.61
CA SER A 157 -5.53 -18.65 14.52
C SER A 157 -4.57 -19.69 13.93
N GLU A 158 -4.68 -19.97 12.64
CA GLU A 158 -3.80 -20.93 11.92
C GLU A 158 -3.02 -20.28 10.77
N PHE A 159 -1.70 -20.50 10.72
CA PHE A 159 -0.89 -20.20 9.55
C PHE A 159 -0.99 -21.34 8.52
N GLN A 160 -1.86 -21.18 7.52
CA GLN A 160 -2.05 -22.16 6.46
C GLN A 160 -1.27 -21.74 5.20
N ILE A 161 -0.38 -22.62 4.71
CA ILE A 161 0.14 -22.53 3.34
C ILE A 161 -0.48 -23.67 2.54
N ILE A 162 -1.37 -23.35 1.62
CA ILE A 162 -2.03 -24.33 0.74
C ILE A 162 -1.34 -24.25 -0.62
N PRO A 163 -0.50 -25.24 -1.00
CA PRO A 163 0.03 -25.28 -2.36
C PRO A 163 -1.11 -25.51 -3.36
N ASP A 164 -1.04 -24.82 -4.50
CA ASP A 164 -1.71 -25.29 -5.71
C ASP A 164 -1.00 -26.57 -6.19
N THR A 165 -1.79 -27.49 -6.71
CA THR A 165 -1.43 -28.89 -7.01
C THR A 165 -0.05 -28.99 -7.67
N ASP A 166 0.83 -29.78 -7.03
CA ASP A 166 2.19 -30.17 -7.42
C ASP A 166 3.40 -29.35 -6.88
N ASN A 167 3.22 -28.36 -5.99
CA ASN A 167 4.36 -27.68 -5.36
C ASN A 167 4.63 -28.09 -3.91
N ALA A 168 5.85 -28.57 -3.63
CA ALA A 168 6.34 -28.78 -2.27
C ALA A 168 6.56 -27.43 -1.57
N VAL A 169 5.73 -27.11 -0.58
CA VAL A 169 5.90 -25.92 0.26
C VAL A 169 6.82 -26.28 1.42
N LEU A 170 8.02 -25.70 1.43
CA LEU A 170 8.92 -25.75 2.57
C LEU A 170 8.54 -24.66 3.57
N LEU A 171 7.98 -25.05 4.71
CA LEU A 171 7.84 -24.16 5.87
C LEU A 171 9.18 -24.12 6.63
N GLN A 172 10.04 -23.18 6.27
CA GLN A 172 11.33 -22.97 6.93
C GLN A 172 11.17 -22.02 8.12
N LEU A 173 11.12 -22.56 9.34
CA LEU A 173 11.17 -21.80 10.58
C LEU A 173 12.62 -21.72 11.09
N GLY A 174 13.29 -20.59 10.84
CA GLY A 174 14.68 -20.34 11.26
C GLY A 174 15.73 -20.47 10.15
N ALA A 175 16.97 -20.04 10.43
CA ALA A 175 18.06 -20.01 9.46
C ALA A 175 18.63 -21.41 9.14
N ARG A 176 19.25 -21.56 7.97
CA ARG A 176 19.88 -22.81 7.45
C ARG A 176 21.00 -23.42 8.31
N VAL A 177 21.30 -22.81 9.47
CA VAL A 177 22.25 -23.30 10.46
C VAL A 177 21.56 -23.23 11.82
N GLY A 178 20.96 -24.34 12.24
CA GLY A 178 20.25 -24.45 13.52
C GLY A 178 18.78 -24.05 13.44
N ASN A 179 17.95 -24.96 12.90
CA ASN A 179 16.51 -24.91 13.10
C ASN A 179 16.25 -25.00 14.61
N ARG A 180 15.90 -23.88 15.25
CA ARG A 180 15.36 -23.86 16.60
C ARG A 180 13.85 -23.78 16.46
N PHE A 181 13.15 -24.84 16.86
CA PHE A 181 11.77 -24.69 17.31
C PHE A 181 11.81 -23.74 18.50
N GLN A 182 11.58 -22.45 18.24
CA GLN A 182 11.54 -21.45 19.28
C GLN A 182 10.20 -21.58 19.99
N GLN A 183 10.19 -22.46 21.00
CA GLN A 183 9.29 -22.48 22.14
C GLN A 183 7.85 -22.00 21.85
N ILE A 184 6.93 -22.94 21.61
CA ILE A 184 5.49 -22.70 21.80
C ILE A 184 5.30 -22.59 23.31
N TYR A 185 5.59 -21.41 23.87
CA TYR A 185 5.41 -21.15 25.30
C TYR A 185 3.92 -20.91 25.55
N SER A 186 3.22 -21.92 26.04
CA SER A 186 2.07 -21.73 26.92
C SER A 186 2.59 -21.84 28.34
N ALA A 187 2.18 -20.96 29.25
CA ALA A 187 2.75 -20.82 30.60
C ALA A 187 2.63 -22.07 31.51
N ALA A 188 2.17 -23.21 30.99
CA ALA A 188 2.13 -24.48 31.72
C ALA A 188 2.75 -25.67 30.97
N TYR A 189 2.98 -25.64 29.65
CA TYR A 189 3.53 -26.77 28.89
C TYR A 189 4.21 -26.30 27.59
N SER A 190 5.33 -26.92 27.22
CA SER A 190 5.92 -26.80 25.88
C SER A 190 5.95 -28.18 25.23
N ASP A 191 4.86 -28.56 24.56
CA ASP A 191 4.84 -29.78 23.76
C ASP A 191 5.44 -29.50 22.38
N ILE A 192 6.38 -30.34 21.96
CA ILE A 192 6.79 -30.46 20.56
C ILE A 192 5.96 -31.61 19.99
N HIS A 193 4.98 -31.30 19.13
CA HIS A 193 4.16 -32.30 18.45
C HIS A 193 4.77 -32.60 17.07
N LEU A 194 5.23 -33.83 16.88
CA LEU A 194 5.64 -34.37 15.57
C LEU A 194 4.68 -35.52 15.24
N GLU A 195 3.75 -35.25 14.34
CA GLU A 195 2.79 -36.23 13.83
C GLU A 195 3.33 -36.81 12.52
N VAL A 196 3.40 -38.13 12.45
CA VAL A 196 3.61 -38.87 11.20
C VAL A 196 2.40 -39.78 11.05
N ASP A 197 1.47 -39.38 10.19
CA ASP A 197 0.27 -40.14 9.85
C ASP A 197 0.49 -40.81 8.49
N ASP A 198 0.46 -42.14 8.44
CA ASP A 198 0.51 -42.92 7.21
C ASP A 198 -0.86 -43.52 6.82
N GLY A 199 -1.93 -43.11 7.53
CA GLY A 199 -3.30 -43.51 7.26
C GLY A 199 -3.74 -44.83 7.90
N THR A 200 -2.86 -45.57 8.61
CA THR A 200 -3.26 -46.77 9.36
C THR A 200 -2.69 -46.93 10.76
N ASP A 201 -1.57 -46.28 11.12
CA ASP A 201 -0.97 -46.39 12.45
C ASP A 201 -0.62 -45.01 13.07
N PHE A 202 -0.71 -44.90 14.40
CA PHE A 202 -0.35 -43.69 15.15
C PHE A 202 1.08 -43.79 15.72
N SER A 203 1.96 -42.89 15.31
CA SER A 203 3.30 -42.71 15.89
C SER A 203 3.53 -41.24 16.27
N GLY A 204 3.54 -40.94 17.57
CA GLY A 204 3.81 -39.61 18.10
C GLY A 204 5.02 -39.59 19.05
N MET A 205 5.77 -38.49 19.06
CA MET A 205 6.85 -38.22 20.00
C MET A 205 6.52 -36.97 20.82
N THR A 206 6.48 -37.10 22.15
CA THR A 206 6.30 -35.98 23.09
C THR A 206 7.57 -35.82 23.93
N VAL A 207 8.09 -34.60 24.03
CA VAL A 207 9.26 -34.28 24.85
C VAL A 207 8.85 -33.27 25.92
N ASP A 208 8.79 -33.73 27.16
CA ASP A 208 8.54 -32.89 28.34
C ASP A 208 9.87 -32.40 28.90
N LEU A 209 10.02 -31.08 29.04
CA LEU A 209 11.23 -30.40 29.50
C LEU A 209 10.92 -29.51 30.73
N ASP A 210 10.03 -29.94 31.61
CA ASP A 210 9.98 -29.33 32.94
C ASP A 210 11.35 -29.49 33.63
N GLY A 211 11.77 -28.43 34.35
CA GLY A 211 13.12 -28.28 34.88
C GLY A 211 13.56 -29.32 35.92
N SER A 212 12.82 -30.40 36.11
CA SER A 212 13.10 -31.47 37.06
C SER A 212 13.23 -32.85 36.41
N ALA A 213 12.63 -33.12 35.24
CA ALA A 213 12.83 -34.37 34.50
C ALA A 213 12.56 -34.20 32.99
N GLN A 214 13.59 -34.45 32.16
CA GLN A 214 13.42 -34.54 30.71
C GLN A 214 12.82 -35.91 30.36
N ARG A 215 11.61 -35.95 29.80
CA ARG A 215 10.97 -37.21 29.39
C ARG A 215 10.75 -37.21 27.88
N ILE A 216 11.26 -38.23 27.20
CA ILE A 216 10.95 -38.52 25.81
C ILE A 216 9.96 -39.68 25.80
N SER A 217 8.71 -39.42 25.42
CA SER A 217 7.68 -40.44 25.27
C SER A 217 7.48 -40.72 23.79
N MET A 218 7.76 -41.96 23.37
CA MET A 218 7.47 -42.47 22.03
C MET A 218 6.44 -43.59 22.19
N ILE A 219 5.28 -43.44 21.56
CA ILE A 219 4.25 -44.49 21.57
C ILE A 219 4.25 -45.12 20.18
N PHE A 220 4.56 -46.41 20.13
CA PHE A 220 4.38 -47.25 18.94
C PHE A 220 3.15 -48.11 19.18
N ARG A 221 2.11 -47.97 18.37
CA ARG A 221 1.04 -48.98 18.29
C ARG A 221 1.18 -49.68 16.95
N ASP A 222 1.33 -50.99 17.00
CA ASP A 222 1.27 -51.88 15.84
C ASP A 222 0.11 -52.83 16.11
N GLY A 223 -0.80 -52.92 15.14
CA GLY A 223 -1.97 -53.78 15.19
C GLY A 223 -1.67 -55.27 15.42
N MET A 224 -0.44 -55.77 15.18
CA MET A 224 -0.08 -57.17 15.49
C MET A 224 1.41 -57.37 15.81
N ALA A 225 1.72 -57.42 17.11
CA ALA A 225 2.79 -58.19 17.77
C ALA A 225 4.17 -58.29 17.10
N LEU A 226 5.12 -57.48 17.60
CA LEU A 226 6.44 -57.89 18.12
C LEU A 226 7.03 -56.68 18.91
N SER A 227 7.57 -56.93 20.09
CA SER A 227 8.04 -55.89 21.04
C SER A 227 9.04 -54.91 20.42
N LYS A 228 8.75 -53.60 20.46
CA LYS A 228 9.71 -52.55 20.13
C LYS A 228 10.25 -51.94 21.43
N ALA A 229 11.55 -52.11 21.69
CA ALA A 229 12.20 -51.62 22.90
C ALA A 229 12.59 -50.14 22.76
N LEU A 230 12.20 -49.31 23.71
CA LEU A 230 12.73 -47.95 23.87
C LEU A 230 14.05 -48.03 24.65
N ARG A 231 15.19 -47.80 23.98
CA ARG A 231 16.51 -47.89 24.61
C ARG A 231 17.01 -46.51 25.02
N ALA A 232 16.76 -46.10 26.26
CA ALA A 232 17.41 -44.94 26.85
C ALA A 232 18.82 -45.33 27.33
N VAL A 233 19.86 -44.74 26.77
CA VAL A 233 21.25 -44.96 27.20
C VAL A 233 21.70 -43.73 27.98
N SER A 234 21.87 -43.86 29.30
CA SER A 234 22.55 -42.85 30.12
C SER A 234 24.04 -42.80 29.75
N GLN A 235 24.65 -41.62 29.66
CA GLN A 235 26.10 -41.46 29.44
C GLN A 235 26.96 -42.19 30.48
N THR A 236 26.40 -42.62 31.62
CA THR A 236 27.11 -43.38 32.66
C THR A 236 26.85 -44.90 32.64
N GLY A 237 26.30 -45.45 31.55
CA GLY A 237 26.49 -46.86 31.20
C GLY A 237 25.61 -47.92 31.89
N THR A 238 24.65 -47.53 32.73
CA THR A 238 23.63 -48.46 33.24
C THR A 238 22.32 -48.32 32.45
N SER A 239 22.07 -49.28 31.56
CA SER A 239 20.75 -49.44 30.93
C SER A 239 19.76 -49.95 31.98
N GLN A 240 18.67 -49.22 32.23
CA GLN A 240 17.49 -49.78 32.89
C GLN A 240 16.53 -50.28 31.80
N TYR A 241 16.20 -51.56 31.88
CA TYR A 241 15.18 -52.19 31.06
C TYR A 241 13.84 -52.01 31.76
N PHE A 242 12.86 -51.41 31.08
CA PHE A 242 11.45 -51.48 31.47
C PHE A 242 10.73 -52.40 30.49
#